data_AF-A0A2P2GKG0-F1
#
_entry.id   AF-A0A2P2GKG0-F1
#
_cell.length_a   1.000
_cell.length_b   1.000
_cell.length_c   1.000
_cell.angle_alpha   90.00
_cell.angle_beta   90.00
_cell.angle_gamma   90.00
#
_symmetry.space_group_name_H-M   'P 1'
#
loop_
_entity.id
_entity.type
_entity.pdbx_description
1 polymer ?
#
loop_
_entity_poly.entity_id
_entity_poly.type
_entity_poly.pdbx_seq_one_letter_code
_entity_poly.pdbx_strand_id
1 'polypeptide(L)'
;MVGAALAASALLPTAPAAQAAPTAGTTVEPFDARFTLTRVDGVKTDLISAVESAGVSTAPVTEVLGSRTGRPGLCHPTGLNGALRPDGFCWDDQDDRTGYTDAGGGWMPQGFAGAHVSGSADGTYRGRTLFAASWYFGVLNQPEEYTRVSIAESAGGGAPVSYGHIALVEPVAGGDFKKPVFPSHADGVAWYKDRLFVANGAELQVYDLNHLWRMTDTTAAATGRAADGKSSARHHRWALPLVARYSTISTATLDDPSTAFLRGTPRACGPAAENFGELCMSSLSVDLSDTANGPALVSTEHRSEGGARIVRWPLDGLEAGAPERVVSYGTAYTSPVTGIQGIAKGGDTFYLSGSCPTGYPGGYACLHAARAGEAPRVLTQAPYLTQGLSYDPRAGRLWGYNEALENASGGRRVVFSVDPAAGAATTDGWGWLTNRHRAGAICATPLGNATANGTAVTVWSCTGSELQRWRYDPVNRFLVHQASGRCLTPKANGANVDGAVLTLWTCNPSSDVQRFTPDAVTGLLVNDYGKAIATKGNSLADGTVLTLWTKSTGTLPDAQDWSVKGF
;
A
#
# COMPACT_ATOMS: atom_id res chain seq x y z
N MET A 1 15.43 56.13 43.74
CA MET A 1 15.28 55.72 42.33
C MET A 1 16.02 54.41 42.15
N VAL A 2 15.31 53.28 42.18
CA VAL A 2 15.85 51.98 41.80
C VAL A 2 14.79 51.37 40.88
N GLY A 3 15.11 51.28 39.59
CA GLY A 3 14.22 50.76 38.56
C GLY A 3 14.18 49.24 38.62
N ALA A 4 12.97 48.67 38.64
CA ALA A 4 12.76 47.25 38.47
C ALA A 4 12.73 46.93 36.97
N ALA A 5 13.71 46.16 36.51
CA ALA A 5 13.70 45.56 35.17
C ALA A 5 12.85 44.26 35.22
N LEU A 6 11.75 44.24 34.48
CA LEU A 6 11.01 43.02 34.19
C LEU A 6 11.77 42.22 33.12
N ALA A 7 12.33 41.08 33.51
CA ALA A 7 12.82 40.07 32.58
C ALA A 7 11.61 39.27 32.05
N ALA A 8 11.27 39.46 30.77
CA ALA A 8 10.32 38.61 30.07
C ALA A 8 11.03 37.30 29.69
N SER A 9 10.77 36.23 30.44
CA SER A 9 11.14 34.87 30.04
C SER A 9 10.23 34.41 28.90
N ALA A 10 10.70 34.54 27.66
CA ALA A 10 10.11 33.85 26.53
C ALA A 10 10.38 32.34 26.68
N LEU A 11 9.39 31.59 27.14
CA LEU A 11 9.36 30.14 27.06
C LEU A 11 9.25 29.76 25.57
N LEU A 12 10.38 29.46 24.94
CA LEU A 12 10.39 28.71 23.69
C LEU A 12 9.77 27.33 23.99
N PRO A 13 8.81 26.83 23.20
CA PRO A 13 8.32 25.48 23.38
C PRO A 13 9.50 24.54 23.13
N THR A 14 9.86 23.77 24.16
CA THR A 14 10.81 22.66 24.03
C THR A 14 10.27 21.71 22.97
N ALA A 15 11.05 21.44 21.93
CA ALA A 15 10.75 20.38 20.98
C ALA A 15 10.51 19.06 21.76
N PRO A 16 9.44 18.31 21.47
CA PRO A 16 9.24 17.03 22.13
C PRO A 16 10.44 16.12 21.83
N ALA A 17 10.99 15.50 22.88
CA ALA A 17 12.04 14.49 22.75
C ALA A 17 11.62 13.41 21.75
N ALA A 18 12.59 12.84 21.02
CA ALA A 18 12.37 11.72 20.10
C ALA A 18 11.47 10.65 20.77
N GLN A 19 10.23 10.55 20.30
CA GLN A 19 9.24 9.63 20.88
C GLN A 19 9.60 8.22 20.42
N ALA A 20 10.19 7.46 21.34
CA ALA A 20 10.44 6.04 21.15
C ALA A 20 9.15 5.34 20.68
N ALA A 21 9.28 4.49 19.66
CA ALA A 21 8.14 3.71 19.17
C ALA A 21 7.53 2.90 20.33
N PRO A 22 6.21 2.93 20.54
CA PRO A 22 5.55 2.00 21.46
C PRO A 22 5.93 0.55 21.10
N THR A 23 6.08 -0.31 22.10
CA THR A 23 6.23 -1.76 21.86
C THR A 23 5.07 -2.26 21.01
N ALA A 24 5.34 -3.05 19.99
CA ALA A 24 4.33 -3.55 19.07
C ALA A 24 3.19 -4.26 19.83
N GLY A 25 1.97 -3.74 19.68
CA GLY A 25 0.76 -4.41 20.13
C GLY A 25 0.37 -5.55 19.18
N THR A 26 -0.85 -6.06 19.33
CA THR A 26 -1.44 -7.02 18.36
C THR A 26 -2.34 -6.35 17.33
N THR A 27 -2.54 -5.02 17.43
CA THR A 27 -3.43 -4.22 16.59
C THR A 27 -2.72 -3.01 15.98
N VAL A 28 -3.37 -2.34 15.02
CA VAL A 28 -2.93 -1.02 14.54
C VAL A 28 -3.27 0.05 15.58
N GLU A 29 -2.40 0.23 16.56
CA GLU A 29 -2.66 1.06 17.74
C GLU A 29 -2.46 2.56 17.44
N PRO A 30 -3.45 3.43 17.71
CA PRO A 30 -3.27 4.87 17.62
C PRO A 30 -2.42 5.40 18.78
N PHE A 31 -1.64 6.45 18.52
CA PHE A 31 -0.95 7.21 19.56
C PHE A 31 -0.82 8.68 19.17
N ASP A 32 -0.73 9.55 20.18
CA ASP A 32 -0.53 10.98 19.98
C ASP A 32 0.93 11.26 19.65
N ALA A 33 1.17 11.82 18.47
CA ALA A 33 2.50 12.22 18.03
C ALA A 33 2.45 13.38 17.04
N ARG A 34 3.51 14.19 17.04
CA ARG A 34 3.70 15.29 16.08
C ARG A 34 5.15 15.30 15.60
N PHE A 35 5.41 14.50 14.58
CA PHE A 35 6.66 14.53 13.84
C PHE A 35 6.73 15.76 12.95
N THR A 36 7.95 16.22 12.68
CA THR A 36 8.22 17.38 11.82
C THR A 36 9.13 16.98 10.68
N LEU A 37 8.73 17.29 9.46
CA LEU A 37 9.64 17.35 8.32
C LEU A 37 10.28 18.74 8.30
N THR A 38 11.61 18.80 8.38
CA THR A 38 12.37 20.04 8.25
C THR A 38 13.08 20.05 6.91
N ARG A 39 12.94 21.14 6.14
CA ARG A 39 13.65 21.32 4.88
C ARG A 39 15.15 21.42 5.17
N VAL A 40 15.95 20.59 4.53
CA VAL A 40 17.40 20.48 4.78
C VAL A 40 18.24 21.06 3.66
N ASP A 41 17.62 21.65 2.65
CA ASP A 41 18.33 22.30 1.56
C ASP A 41 17.44 23.39 0.96
N GLY A 42 18.07 24.46 0.48
CA GLY A 42 17.36 25.58 -0.11
C GLY A 42 16.44 25.15 -1.25
N VAL A 43 15.29 25.84 -1.38
CA VAL A 43 14.35 25.60 -2.48
C VAL A 43 15.04 25.89 -3.81
N LYS A 44 14.94 24.95 -4.75
CA LYS A 44 15.75 24.95 -5.98
C LYS A 44 15.09 25.61 -7.20
N THR A 45 13.96 26.27 -7.03
CA THR A 45 13.19 26.88 -8.14
C THR A 45 14.00 27.86 -9.00
N ASP A 46 14.87 28.67 -8.38
CA ASP A 46 15.73 29.60 -9.11
C ASP A 46 16.80 28.86 -9.93
N LEU A 47 17.35 27.77 -9.39
CA LEU A 47 18.32 26.94 -10.10
C LEU A 47 17.66 26.20 -11.27
N ILE A 48 16.43 25.73 -11.09
CA ILE A 48 15.61 25.14 -12.16
C ILE A 48 15.42 26.15 -13.29
N SER A 49 14.96 27.36 -12.95
CA SER A 49 14.74 28.45 -13.91
C SER A 49 16.04 28.84 -14.64
N ALA A 50 17.18 28.79 -13.96
CA ALA A 50 18.49 29.05 -14.55
C ALA A 50 18.90 27.97 -15.58
N VAL A 51 18.62 26.69 -15.30
CA VAL A 51 18.89 25.59 -16.24
C VAL A 51 18.02 25.71 -17.50
N GLU A 52 16.74 26.04 -17.32
CA GLU A 52 15.80 26.25 -18.42
C GLU A 52 16.22 27.45 -19.28
N SER A 53 16.61 28.55 -18.63
CA SER A 53 17.16 29.75 -19.30
C SER A 53 18.48 29.47 -20.03
N ALA A 54 19.22 28.45 -19.60
CA ALA A 54 20.47 28.02 -20.24
C ALA A 54 20.24 27.08 -21.45
N GLY A 55 18.99 26.89 -21.87
CA GLY A 55 18.62 26.21 -23.12
C GLY A 55 18.09 24.79 -22.96
N VAL A 56 17.83 24.32 -21.73
CA VAL A 56 17.18 23.02 -21.49
C VAL A 56 15.67 23.19 -21.61
N SER A 57 15.07 22.59 -22.63
CA SER A 57 13.63 22.72 -22.89
C SER A 57 12.78 21.89 -21.93
N THR A 58 11.62 22.43 -21.54
CA THR A 58 10.58 21.72 -20.79
C THR A 58 9.57 21.02 -21.70
N ALA A 59 8.87 20.02 -21.17
CA ALA A 59 7.81 19.29 -21.86
C ALA A 59 6.72 18.85 -20.87
N PRO A 60 5.47 18.59 -21.30
CA PRO A 60 4.46 17.96 -20.45
C PRO A 60 4.83 16.50 -20.17
N VAL A 61 4.52 16.02 -18.96
CA VAL A 61 4.82 14.64 -18.52
C VAL A 61 4.24 13.56 -19.44
N THR A 62 3.13 13.84 -20.12
CA THR A 62 2.53 12.91 -21.06
C THR A 62 3.42 12.58 -22.27
N GLU A 63 4.41 13.41 -22.60
CA GLU A 63 5.39 13.12 -23.68
C GLU A 63 6.37 12.00 -23.32
N VAL A 64 6.44 11.59 -22.04
CA VAL A 64 7.26 10.44 -21.60
C VAL A 64 6.68 9.13 -22.13
N LEU A 65 5.36 9.08 -22.30
CA LEU A 65 4.63 7.92 -22.82
C LEU A 65 5.04 7.63 -24.28
N GLY A 66 4.89 6.38 -24.70
CA GLY A 66 5.20 5.94 -26.06
C GLY A 66 6.68 5.64 -26.31
N SER A 67 7.56 5.88 -25.33
CA SER A 67 8.97 5.50 -25.45
C SER A 67 9.21 4.00 -25.25
N ARG A 68 8.32 3.33 -24.50
CA ARG A 68 8.34 1.89 -24.20
C ARG A 68 6.93 1.33 -24.17
N THR A 69 6.82 0.02 -24.38
CA THR A 69 5.53 -0.70 -24.42
C THR A 69 5.56 -1.83 -23.41
N GLY A 70 4.65 -1.80 -22.44
CA GLY A 70 4.47 -2.86 -21.45
C GLY A 70 3.52 -3.93 -21.95
N ARG A 71 3.22 -4.89 -21.08
CA ARG A 71 2.27 -5.98 -21.36
C ARG A 71 1.05 -5.89 -20.45
N PRO A 72 -0.17 -5.92 -20.99
CA PRO A 72 -1.36 -5.90 -20.16
C PRO A 72 -1.57 -7.22 -19.40
N GLY A 73 -2.25 -7.12 -18.26
CA GLY A 73 -2.60 -8.25 -17.42
C GLY A 73 -1.46 -8.72 -16.51
N LEU A 74 -1.73 -9.79 -15.76
CA LEU A 74 -0.74 -10.40 -14.87
C LEU A 74 0.07 -11.42 -15.67
N CYS A 75 1.37 -11.16 -15.88
CA CYS A 75 2.19 -11.95 -16.81
C CYS A 75 2.78 -13.23 -16.19
N HIS A 76 2.54 -13.47 -14.89
CA HIS A 76 2.94 -14.67 -14.18
C HIS A 76 1.99 -14.92 -12.99
N PRO A 77 1.99 -16.13 -12.39
CA PRO A 77 1.28 -16.37 -11.14
C PRO A 77 1.73 -15.40 -10.05
N THR A 78 0.77 -14.75 -9.39
CA THR A 78 1.03 -13.68 -8.41
C THR A 78 0.76 -14.10 -6.97
N GLY A 79 0.05 -15.20 -6.76
CA GLY A 79 -0.47 -15.59 -5.44
C GLY A 79 -1.70 -14.78 -5.00
N LEU A 80 -2.10 -13.77 -5.75
CA LEU A 80 -3.29 -12.98 -5.46
C LEU A 80 -4.55 -13.87 -5.50
N ASN A 81 -5.44 -13.64 -4.55
CA ASN A 81 -6.73 -14.32 -4.53
C ASN A 81 -7.59 -13.80 -5.69
N GLY A 82 -7.96 -14.70 -6.61
CA GLY A 82 -8.81 -14.40 -7.77
C GLY A 82 -10.16 -13.76 -7.42
N ALA A 83 -10.69 -14.01 -6.22
CA ALA A 83 -11.93 -13.40 -5.75
C ALA A 83 -11.83 -11.88 -5.54
N LEU A 84 -10.61 -11.36 -5.36
CA LEU A 84 -10.31 -9.92 -5.31
C LEU A 84 -10.22 -9.28 -6.70
N ARG A 85 -10.64 -10.00 -7.75
CA ARG A 85 -10.66 -9.53 -9.15
C ARG A 85 -9.31 -8.93 -9.56
N PRO A 86 -8.20 -9.66 -9.42
CA PRO A 86 -6.89 -9.10 -9.65
C PRO A 86 -6.71 -8.70 -11.13
N ASP A 87 -6.03 -7.59 -11.38
CA ASP A 87 -5.69 -7.07 -12.72
C ASP A 87 -4.29 -6.44 -12.64
N GLY A 88 -3.72 -5.97 -13.74
CA GLY A 88 -2.41 -5.34 -13.72
C GLY A 88 -1.75 -5.20 -15.07
N PHE A 89 -0.43 -5.05 -15.03
CA PHE A 89 0.44 -5.06 -16.20
C PHE A 89 1.88 -5.40 -15.80
N CYS A 90 2.70 -5.74 -16.78
CA CYS A 90 4.14 -5.88 -16.61
C CYS A 90 4.89 -4.90 -17.51
N TRP A 91 6.16 -4.70 -17.19
CA TRP A 91 7.03 -3.86 -17.99
C TRP A 91 7.44 -4.64 -19.26
N ASP A 92 8.28 -4.02 -20.09
CA ASP A 92 8.95 -4.78 -21.15
C ASP A 92 9.99 -5.76 -20.58
N ASP A 93 10.51 -6.65 -21.42
CA ASP A 93 11.45 -7.68 -20.99
C ASP A 93 12.75 -7.14 -20.38
N GLN A 94 13.19 -5.94 -20.78
CA GLN A 94 14.41 -5.34 -20.24
C GLN A 94 14.18 -4.88 -18.79
N ASP A 95 13.08 -4.16 -18.54
CA ASP A 95 12.75 -3.67 -17.20
C ASP A 95 12.26 -4.78 -16.26
N ASP A 96 11.68 -5.86 -16.79
CA ASP A 96 11.27 -7.01 -15.99
C ASP A 96 12.45 -7.86 -15.49
N ARG A 97 13.62 -7.77 -16.14
CA ARG A 97 14.77 -8.65 -15.87
C ARG A 97 15.99 -7.96 -15.27
N THR A 98 16.15 -6.65 -15.51
CA THR A 98 17.35 -5.94 -15.07
C THR A 98 17.49 -5.89 -13.55
N GLY A 99 18.71 -6.01 -13.03
CA GLY A 99 18.96 -5.84 -11.61
C GLY A 99 20.42 -5.70 -11.20
N TYR A 100 20.64 -5.51 -9.90
CA TYR A 100 21.98 -5.22 -9.36
C TYR A 100 23.00 -6.36 -9.52
N THR A 101 22.54 -7.57 -9.85
CA THR A 101 23.37 -8.74 -10.16
C THR A 101 23.86 -8.78 -11.59
N ASP A 102 23.36 -7.90 -12.47
CA ASP A 102 23.76 -7.83 -13.87
C ASP A 102 25.20 -7.34 -14.02
N ALA A 103 25.87 -7.79 -15.09
CA ALA A 103 27.18 -7.28 -15.46
C ALA A 103 27.09 -5.77 -15.78
N GLY A 104 27.64 -4.93 -14.90
CA GLY A 104 27.56 -3.47 -15.00
C GLY A 104 26.39 -2.83 -14.25
N GLY A 105 25.57 -3.62 -13.56
CA GLY A 105 24.43 -3.17 -12.77
C GLY A 105 23.13 -3.02 -13.55
N GLY A 106 22.05 -2.79 -12.82
CA GLY A 106 20.70 -2.77 -13.36
C GLY A 106 19.72 -1.98 -12.51
N TRP A 107 18.53 -1.75 -13.09
CA TRP A 107 17.49 -0.95 -12.45
C TRP A 107 16.62 -1.82 -11.53
N MET A 108 16.48 -1.36 -10.29
CA MET A 108 15.73 -2.03 -9.24
C MET A 108 14.57 -1.13 -8.81
N PRO A 109 13.34 -1.61 -8.90
CA PRO A 109 12.17 -0.81 -8.59
C PRO A 109 11.74 -0.96 -7.14
N GLN A 110 11.17 0.11 -6.57
CA GLN A 110 10.89 0.21 -5.14
C GLN A 110 9.50 0.79 -4.86
N GLY A 111 9.26 2.06 -5.16
CA GLY A 111 7.97 2.70 -4.90
C GLY A 111 6.98 2.53 -6.05
N PHE A 112 5.68 2.62 -5.74
CA PHE A 112 4.60 2.71 -6.72
C PHE A 112 3.49 3.67 -6.29
N ALA A 113 3.00 4.49 -7.22
CA ALA A 113 1.92 5.44 -6.99
C ALA A 113 0.99 5.56 -8.20
N GLY A 114 -0.32 5.56 -7.98
CA GLY A 114 -1.28 6.14 -8.91
C GLY A 114 -1.22 7.67 -8.86
N ALA A 115 -1.49 8.33 -9.99
CA ALA A 115 -1.63 9.78 -10.03
C ALA A 115 -2.95 10.20 -9.35
N HIS A 116 -2.86 11.08 -8.36
CA HIS A 116 -4.02 11.64 -7.66
C HIS A 116 -4.14 13.13 -7.93
N VAL A 117 -5.23 13.57 -8.58
CA VAL A 117 -5.50 15.00 -8.82
C VAL A 117 -6.80 15.36 -8.10
N SER A 118 -6.71 16.18 -7.05
CA SER A 118 -7.90 16.73 -6.40
C SER A 118 -8.65 17.65 -7.38
N GLY A 119 -9.97 17.45 -7.50
CA GLY A 119 -10.84 18.32 -8.30
C GLY A 119 -11.02 17.97 -9.78
N SER A 120 -10.33 16.95 -10.32
CA SER A 120 -10.73 16.39 -11.61
C SER A 120 -11.94 15.46 -11.39
N ALA A 121 -13.04 15.69 -12.12
CA ALA A 121 -14.28 14.94 -11.95
C ALA A 121 -14.11 13.43 -12.25
N ASP A 122 -13.09 13.08 -13.04
CA ASP A 122 -12.73 11.71 -13.37
C ASP A 122 -11.52 11.19 -12.57
N GLY A 123 -10.84 12.04 -11.77
CA GLY A 123 -9.60 11.77 -11.01
C GLY A 123 -8.36 11.46 -11.83
N THR A 124 -8.42 11.66 -13.14
CA THR A 124 -7.33 11.33 -14.05
C THR A 124 -6.30 12.47 -14.05
N TYR A 125 -5.04 12.14 -14.33
CA TYR A 125 -4.04 13.17 -14.56
C TYR A 125 -4.13 13.65 -16.00
N ARG A 126 -4.74 14.82 -16.21
CA ARG A 126 -4.96 15.43 -17.54
C ARG A 126 -5.70 14.49 -18.50
N GLY A 127 -6.75 13.82 -18.03
CA GLY A 127 -7.56 12.89 -18.83
C GLY A 127 -7.00 11.47 -18.94
N ARG A 128 -5.92 11.14 -18.22
CA ARG A 128 -5.19 9.86 -18.33
C ARG A 128 -5.05 9.12 -16.99
N THR A 129 -5.14 7.80 -17.03
CA THR A 129 -4.86 6.92 -15.89
C THR A 129 -3.36 6.63 -15.84
N LEU A 130 -2.63 7.45 -15.08
CA LEU A 130 -1.18 7.39 -14.99
C LEU A 130 -0.71 6.83 -13.65
N PHE A 131 0.42 6.13 -13.70
CA PHE A 131 1.12 5.58 -12.56
C PHE A 131 2.59 6.00 -12.60
N ALA A 132 3.22 6.10 -11.44
CA ALA A 132 4.64 6.31 -11.25
C ALA A 132 5.23 5.12 -10.49
N ALA A 133 6.37 4.60 -10.95
CA ALA A 133 7.19 3.65 -10.21
C ALA A 133 8.59 4.24 -10.02
N SER A 134 9.11 4.26 -8.79
CA SER A 134 10.49 4.69 -8.52
C SER A 134 11.47 3.53 -8.64
N TRP A 135 12.69 3.85 -9.06
CA TRP A 135 13.76 2.88 -9.29
C TRP A 135 15.09 3.46 -8.84
N TYR A 136 15.97 2.60 -8.34
CA TYR A 136 17.39 2.88 -8.17
C TYR A 136 18.23 2.06 -9.15
N PHE A 137 19.41 2.55 -9.51
CA PHE A 137 20.39 1.80 -10.26
C PHE A 137 21.36 1.14 -9.28
N GLY A 138 21.36 -0.19 -9.22
CA GLY A 138 22.21 -0.96 -8.33
C GLY A 138 23.36 -1.63 -9.08
N VAL A 139 24.53 -1.68 -8.46
CA VAL A 139 25.62 -2.61 -8.80
C VAL A 139 25.96 -3.34 -7.50
N LEU A 140 26.16 -4.64 -7.57
CA LEU A 140 26.51 -5.44 -6.39
C LEU A 140 27.70 -4.81 -5.63
N ASN A 141 27.51 -4.59 -4.32
CA ASN A 141 28.51 -3.99 -3.41
C ASN A 141 28.94 -2.55 -3.77
N GLN A 142 28.10 -1.79 -4.47
CA GLN A 142 28.34 -0.37 -4.77
C GLN A 142 27.17 0.51 -4.30
N PRO A 143 27.41 1.83 -4.11
CA PRO A 143 26.36 2.78 -3.79
C PRO A 143 25.30 2.90 -4.90
N GLU A 144 24.07 3.22 -4.50
CA GLU A 144 22.92 3.41 -5.41
C GLU A 144 22.87 4.85 -5.90
N GLU A 145 23.71 5.13 -6.89
CA GLU A 145 24.04 6.50 -7.26
C GLU A 145 22.99 7.20 -8.13
N TYR A 146 22.07 6.45 -8.72
CA TYR A 146 21.10 6.99 -9.67
C TYR A 146 19.70 6.50 -9.35
N THR A 147 18.75 7.40 -9.51
CA THR A 147 17.33 7.10 -9.38
C THR A 147 16.58 7.60 -10.60
N ARG A 148 15.48 6.92 -10.91
CA ARG A 148 14.54 7.32 -11.96
C ARG A 148 13.12 7.06 -11.49
N VAL A 149 12.18 7.70 -12.16
CA VAL A 149 10.76 7.33 -12.11
C VAL A 149 10.33 6.87 -13.49
N SER A 150 9.55 5.80 -13.55
CA SER A 150 8.85 5.38 -14.75
C SER A 150 7.41 5.86 -14.69
N ILE A 151 6.94 6.54 -15.73
CA ILE A 151 5.54 6.95 -15.87
C ILE A 151 4.86 6.00 -16.84
N ALA A 152 3.79 5.36 -16.39
CA ALA A 152 3.03 4.39 -17.17
C ALA A 152 1.57 4.79 -17.28
N GLU A 153 0.98 4.53 -18.43
CA GLU A 153 -0.46 4.61 -18.68
C GLU A 153 -1.05 3.21 -18.77
N SER A 154 -2.10 2.95 -18.00
CA SER A 154 -2.89 1.73 -18.11
C SER A 154 -4.33 2.01 -17.72
N ALA A 155 -5.27 1.66 -18.61
CA ALA A 155 -6.70 1.73 -18.33
C ALA A 155 -7.24 0.44 -17.66
N GLY A 156 -6.38 -0.56 -17.40
CA GLY A 156 -6.79 -1.89 -16.94
C GLY A 156 -7.52 -2.71 -18.01
N GLY A 157 -8.02 -3.88 -17.63
CA GLY A 157 -8.91 -4.70 -18.47
C GLY A 157 -8.29 -5.18 -19.77
N GLY A 158 -6.96 -5.37 -19.81
CA GLY A 158 -6.25 -5.79 -21.02
C GLY A 158 -5.78 -4.64 -21.94
N ALA A 159 -6.03 -3.37 -21.57
CA ALA A 159 -5.64 -2.22 -22.38
C ALA A 159 -4.12 -2.12 -22.58
N PRO A 160 -3.62 -1.69 -23.77
CA PRO A 160 -2.20 -1.51 -24.01
C PRO A 160 -1.53 -0.61 -22.97
N VAL A 161 -0.30 -0.97 -22.60
CA VAL A 161 0.48 -0.26 -21.59
C VAL A 161 1.57 0.52 -22.28
N SER A 162 1.55 1.84 -22.13
CA SER A 162 2.59 2.73 -22.66
C SER A 162 3.31 3.38 -21.52
N TYR A 163 4.65 3.44 -21.57
CA TYR A 163 5.42 4.02 -20.48
C TYR A 163 6.74 4.62 -20.96
N GLY A 164 7.43 5.28 -20.04
CA GLY A 164 8.78 5.80 -20.25
C GLY A 164 9.47 6.16 -18.95
N HIS A 165 10.76 6.49 -19.05
CA HIS A 165 11.62 6.74 -17.89
C HIS A 165 12.06 8.19 -17.80
N ILE A 166 12.16 8.67 -16.57
CA ILE A 166 12.60 10.02 -16.22
C ILE A 166 13.72 9.90 -15.19
N ALA A 167 14.92 10.36 -15.51
CA ALA A 167 16.01 10.45 -14.54
C ALA A 167 15.67 11.50 -13.48
N LEU A 168 15.92 11.20 -12.20
CA LEU A 168 15.85 12.21 -11.16
C LEU A 168 17.19 12.93 -11.07
N VAL A 169 17.19 14.26 -11.11
CA VAL A 169 18.40 15.09 -11.16
C VAL A 169 18.33 16.24 -10.15
N GLU A 170 19.47 16.85 -9.88
CA GLU A 170 19.59 17.98 -8.96
C GLU A 170 20.18 19.19 -9.69
N PRO A 171 19.45 20.32 -9.77
CA PRO A 171 19.97 21.54 -10.39
C PRO A 171 21.06 22.17 -9.52
N VAL A 172 22.02 22.83 -10.16
CA VAL A 172 23.15 23.52 -9.53
C VAL A 172 23.35 24.90 -10.15
N ALA A 173 24.17 25.72 -9.48
CA ALA A 173 24.51 27.05 -9.98
C ALA A 173 25.17 27.00 -11.37
N GLY A 174 25.05 28.09 -12.13
CA GLY A 174 25.59 28.19 -13.50
C GLY A 174 24.64 27.68 -14.59
N GLY A 175 23.39 27.40 -14.24
CA GLY A 175 22.40 26.85 -15.18
C GLY A 175 22.78 25.44 -15.62
N ASP A 176 23.25 24.62 -14.69
CA ASP A 176 23.65 23.22 -14.90
C ASP A 176 22.94 22.30 -13.88
N PHE A 177 23.09 20.99 -14.02
CA PHE A 177 22.49 19.98 -13.15
C PHE A 177 23.36 18.74 -13.09
N LYS A 178 23.12 17.90 -12.08
CA LYS A 178 23.88 16.67 -11.83
C LYS A 178 22.97 15.55 -11.33
N LYS A 179 23.53 14.35 -11.15
CA LYS A 179 22.85 13.31 -10.36
C LYS A 179 22.62 13.81 -8.92
N PRO A 180 21.57 13.35 -8.22
CA PRO A 180 21.33 13.71 -6.83
C PRO A 180 22.59 13.52 -5.98
N VAL A 181 22.85 14.46 -5.07
CA VAL A 181 24.07 14.46 -4.24
C VAL A 181 24.18 13.20 -3.38
N PHE A 182 23.05 12.70 -2.88
CA PHE A 182 23.03 11.52 -2.02
C PHE A 182 22.54 10.28 -2.77
N PRO A 183 23.18 9.12 -2.55
CA PRO A 183 22.64 7.83 -2.95
C PRO A 183 21.21 7.68 -2.45
N SER A 184 20.40 6.98 -3.22
CA SER A 184 18.98 6.83 -2.92
C SER A 184 18.46 5.49 -3.40
N HIS A 185 17.84 4.73 -2.49
CA HIS A 185 17.13 3.50 -2.83
C HIS A 185 15.74 3.83 -3.41
N ALA A 186 15.26 5.08 -3.23
CA ALA A 186 13.94 5.53 -3.70
C ALA A 186 12.77 4.63 -3.24
N ASP A 187 12.83 4.19 -1.98
CA ASP A 187 11.93 3.23 -1.33
C ASP A 187 10.44 3.52 -1.54
N GLY A 188 10.03 4.80 -1.52
CA GLY A 188 8.63 5.20 -1.66
C GLY A 188 8.44 6.27 -2.73
N VAL A 189 7.30 6.23 -3.43
CA VAL A 189 6.85 7.33 -4.30
C VAL A 189 5.37 7.62 -4.05
N ALA A 190 5.00 8.90 -4.09
CA ALA A 190 3.61 9.34 -4.10
C ALA A 190 3.42 10.44 -5.14
N TRP A 191 2.25 10.46 -5.77
CA TRP A 191 1.90 11.44 -6.80
C TRP A 191 0.63 12.18 -6.40
N TYR A 192 0.76 13.48 -6.15
CA TYR A 192 -0.37 14.36 -5.89
C TYR A 192 -0.28 15.63 -6.75
N LYS A 193 -1.33 15.90 -7.53
CA LYS A 193 -1.39 16.98 -8.54
C LYS A 193 -0.15 16.97 -9.44
N ASP A 194 0.57 18.09 -9.57
CA ASP A 194 1.79 18.22 -10.36
C ASP A 194 3.07 17.99 -9.52
N ARG A 195 2.98 17.19 -8.45
CA ARG A 195 4.13 16.84 -7.60
C ARG A 195 4.35 15.35 -7.55
N LEU A 196 5.63 14.98 -7.59
CA LEU A 196 6.10 13.67 -7.16
C LEU A 196 6.89 13.83 -5.87
N PHE A 197 6.59 12.94 -4.93
CA PHE A 197 7.29 12.79 -3.67
C PHE A 197 8.04 11.48 -3.71
N VAL A 198 9.34 11.49 -3.42
CA VAL A 198 10.17 10.29 -3.40
C VAL A 198 10.85 10.20 -2.04
N ALA A 199 10.61 9.11 -1.32
CA ALA A 199 11.31 8.79 -0.08
C ALA A 199 12.41 7.76 -0.35
N ASN A 200 13.49 7.83 0.42
CA ASN A 200 14.63 6.90 0.33
C ASN A 200 15.07 6.39 1.71
N GLY A 201 14.12 6.29 2.63
CA GLY A 201 14.38 5.99 4.03
C GLY A 201 14.87 7.20 4.82
N ALA A 202 15.73 8.01 4.22
CA ALA A 202 16.41 9.11 4.88
C ALA A 202 15.73 10.47 4.73
N GLU A 203 15.18 10.73 3.56
CA GLU A 203 14.64 12.04 3.23
C GLU A 203 13.39 11.89 2.38
N LEU A 204 12.53 12.91 2.47
CA LEU A 204 11.47 13.14 1.50
C LEU A 204 11.97 14.14 0.46
N GLN A 205 12.02 13.71 -0.80
CA GLN A 205 12.37 14.52 -1.95
C GLN A 205 11.10 14.98 -2.67
N VAL A 206 11.07 16.24 -3.09
CA VAL A 206 9.95 16.84 -3.82
C VAL A 206 10.39 17.21 -5.23
N TYR A 207 9.60 16.82 -6.22
CA TYR A 207 9.80 17.11 -7.63
C TYR A 207 8.53 17.75 -8.22
N ASP A 208 8.70 18.65 -9.18
CA ASP A 208 7.61 19.34 -9.87
C ASP A 208 7.52 18.89 -11.34
N LEU A 209 6.38 18.31 -11.69
CA LEU A 209 6.09 17.76 -13.01
C LEU A 209 5.96 18.81 -14.11
N ASN A 210 5.83 20.09 -13.76
CA ASN A 210 5.84 21.18 -14.73
C ASN A 210 7.26 21.50 -15.25
N HIS A 211 8.30 20.97 -14.61
CA HIS A 211 9.70 21.17 -14.97
C HIS A 211 10.34 19.91 -15.57
N LEU A 212 9.57 19.09 -16.30
CA LEU A 212 10.14 17.93 -16.99
C LEU A 212 11.05 18.41 -18.13
N TRP A 213 12.34 18.11 -18.03
CA TRP A 213 13.34 18.51 -19.01
C TRP A 213 13.57 17.47 -20.08
N ARG A 214 13.72 17.92 -21.32
CA ARG A 214 14.07 17.09 -22.48
C ARG A 214 15.57 17.17 -22.75
N MET A 215 16.25 16.03 -22.68
CA MET A 215 17.68 15.91 -22.96
C MET A 215 17.93 15.91 -24.47
N THR A 216 19.03 16.55 -24.89
CA THR A 216 19.46 16.59 -26.30
C THR A 216 20.46 15.48 -26.65
N ASP A 217 21.14 14.91 -25.65
CA ASP A 217 22.01 13.74 -25.80
C ASP A 217 21.58 12.59 -24.88
N THR A 218 21.02 11.54 -25.50
CA THR A 218 20.58 10.31 -24.82
C THR A 218 21.62 9.20 -24.91
N THR A 219 22.80 9.46 -25.46
CA THR A 219 23.89 8.49 -25.58
C THR A 219 24.91 8.63 -24.46
N ALA A 220 25.01 9.83 -23.85
CA ALA A 220 25.96 10.11 -22.78
C ALA A 220 25.54 9.51 -21.43
N ALA A 221 26.51 8.91 -20.73
CA ALA A 221 26.36 8.47 -19.34
C ALA A 221 26.44 9.63 -18.34
N ALA A 222 26.98 10.77 -18.77
CA ALA A 222 27.07 11.98 -17.97
C ALA A 222 25.68 12.54 -17.61
N THR A 223 25.64 13.38 -16.58
CA THR A 223 24.45 14.13 -16.20
C THR A 223 24.83 15.60 -16.05
N GLY A 224 24.13 16.46 -16.77
CA GLY A 224 24.39 17.90 -16.83
C GLY A 224 24.53 18.41 -18.26
N ARG A 225 25.04 19.62 -18.38
CA ARG A 225 25.27 20.33 -19.63
C ARG A 225 26.75 20.29 -20.01
N ALA A 226 27.01 19.85 -21.24
CA ALA A 226 28.32 19.90 -21.84
C ALA A 226 28.63 21.31 -22.36
N ALA A 227 29.92 21.60 -22.57
CA ALA A 227 30.38 22.89 -23.09
C ALA A 227 29.85 23.21 -24.50
N ASP A 228 29.45 22.19 -25.27
CA ASP A 228 28.81 22.33 -26.58
C ASP A 228 27.30 22.64 -26.50
N GLY A 229 26.76 22.83 -25.28
CA GLY A 229 25.36 23.14 -25.02
C GLY A 229 24.43 21.94 -24.96
N LYS A 230 24.92 20.71 -25.19
CA LYS A 230 24.10 19.49 -25.06
C LYS A 230 23.77 19.21 -23.60
N SER A 231 22.58 18.68 -23.36
CA SER A 231 22.10 18.24 -22.06
C SER A 231 21.95 16.72 -22.06
N SER A 232 22.41 16.08 -20.98
CA SER A 232 22.35 14.63 -20.81
C SER A 232 21.96 14.27 -19.38
N ALA A 233 21.33 13.11 -19.20
CA ALA A 233 20.96 12.58 -17.89
C ALA A 233 21.06 11.04 -17.88
N ARG A 234 22.28 10.51 -17.88
CA ARG A 234 22.58 9.06 -17.86
C ARG A 234 21.72 8.27 -18.85
N HIS A 235 21.88 8.55 -20.14
CA HIS A 235 21.15 7.91 -21.24
C HIS A 235 19.62 8.14 -21.27
N HIS A 236 19.06 8.95 -20.36
CA HIS A 236 17.64 9.25 -20.37
C HIS A 236 17.34 10.41 -21.32
N ARG A 237 16.18 10.31 -21.98
CA ARG A 237 15.59 11.41 -22.76
C ARG A 237 14.95 12.48 -21.88
N TRP A 238 14.56 12.12 -20.66
CA TRP A 238 13.80 12.95 -19.76
C TRP A 238 14.50 13.04 -18.41
N ALA A 239 14.53 14.24 -17.82
CA ALA A 239 15.04 14.47 -16.48
C ALA A 239 14.06 15.32 -15.67
N LEU A 240 13.91 15.03 -14.39
CA LEU A 240 13.06 15.77 -13.46
C LEU A 240 13.92 16.38 -12.35
N PRO A 241 13.96 17.71 -12.24
CA PRO A 241 14.77 18.37 -11.24
C PRO A 241 14.14 18.33 -9.85
N LEU A 242 14.98 18.07 -8.87
CA LEU A 242 14.66 18.18 -7.46
C LEU A 242 14.32 19.63 -7.08
N VAL A 243 13.19 19.82 -6.40
CA VAL A 243 12.72 21.12 -5.90
C VAL A 243 13.15 21.34 -4.45
N ALA A 244 12.93 20.34 -3.59
CA ALA A 244 13.21 20.44 -2.15
C ALA A 244 13.45 19.06 -1.52
N ARG A 245 14.11 19.07 -0.36
CA ARG A 245 14.42 17.86 0.43
C ARG A 245 14.12 18.11 1.89
N TYR A 246 13.57 17.11 2.56
CA TYR A 246 13.17 17.16 3.95
C TYR A 246 13.74 15.99 4.74
N SER A 247 14.09 16.25 6.00
CA SER A 247 14.47 15.24 6.99
C SER A 247 13.39 15.11 8.05
N THR A 248 13.18 13.88 8.53
CA THR A 248 12.30 13.54 9.65
C THR A 248 12.97 13.64 11.02
N ILE A 249 14.30 13.84 11.08
CA ILE A 249 15.00 13.97 12.36
C ILE A 249 14.56 15.22 13.10
N SER A 250 14.28 15.06 14.39
CA SER A 250 13.98 16.14 15.34
C SER A 250 15.04 17.24 15.42
N THR A 251 16.33 16.90 15.24
CA THR A 251 17.49 17.82 15.28
C THR A 251 17.89 18.42 13.93
N ALA A 252 17.15 18.17 12.85
CA ALA A 252 17.46 18.75 11.55
C ALA A 252 17.35 20.29 11.59
N THR A 253 18.37 20.96 11.08
CA THR A 253 18.43 22.43 10.96
C THR A 253 17.93 22.84 9.57
N LEU A 254 17.13 23.91 9.54
CA LEU A 254 16.57 24.44 8.31
C LEU A 254 17.68 24.81 7.32
N ASP A 255 17.56 24.31 6.09
CA ASP A 255 18.44 24.59 4.95
C ASP A 255 19.93 24.32 5.22
N ASP A 256 20.23 23.54 6.26
CA ASP A 256 21.57 23.00 6.50
C ASP A 256 21.55 21.55 6.05
N PRO A 257 22.12 21.26 4.86
CA PRO A 257 22.17 19.91 4.37
C PRO A 257 22.73 19.07 5.47
N SER A 258 23.87 19.39 6.12
CA SER A 258 24.67 18.54 7.02
C SER A 258 23.90 17.78 8.12
N THR A 259 22.71 18.26 8.48
CA THR A 259 21.85 17.73 9.55
C THR A 259 20.78 16.72 9.11
N ALA A 260 20.55 16.53 7.81
CA ALA A 260 19.68 15.46 7.28
C ALA A 260 20.13 14.04 7.67
N PHE A 261 19.14 13.13 7.76
CA PHE A 261 19.27 11.78 8.31
C PHE A 261 20.17 10.88 7.48
N LEU A 262 21.04 10.14 8.16
CA LEU A 262 21.85 9.02 7.63
C LEU A 262 22.35 9.23 6.20
N ARG A 263 22.92 10.42 5.92
CA ARG A 263 23.50 10.77 4.61
C ARG A 263 24.38 9.66 4.06
N GLY A 264 24.16 9.30 2.79
CA GLY A 264 24.97 8.27 2.14
C GLY A 264 24.54 6.85 2.48
N THR A 265 23.48 6.67 3.26
CA THR A 265 22.88 5.37 3.57
C THR A 265 21.55 5.27 2.82
N PRO A 266 21.54 4.82 1.55
CA PRO A 266 20.33 4.86 0.75
C PRO A 266 19.21 3.93 1.26
N ARG A 267 19.55 2.99 2.15
CA ARG A 267 18.63 2.07 2.86
C ARG A 267 18.46 2.45 4.33
N ALA A 268 18.38 3.75 4.61
CA ALA A 268 18.35 4.29 5.98
C ALA A 268 17.16 3.83 6.82
N CYS A 269 16.10 3.33 6.18
CA CYS A 269 14.92 2.77 6.85
C CYS A 269 14.87 1.24 6.74
N GLY A 270 16.02 0.57 6.67
CA GLY A 270 16.12 -0.89 6.55
C GLY A 270 15.88 -1.63 7.88
N PRO A 271 15.76 -2.97 7.85
CA PRO A 271 15.43 -3.77 9.03
C PRO A 271 16.51 -3.72 10.12
N ALA A 272 17.74 -3.35 9.77
CA ALA A 272 18.85 -3.14 10.70
C ALA A 272 18.97 -1.70 11.23
N ALA A 273 18.13 -0.77 10.75
CA ALA A 273 18.19 0.66 11.09
C ALA A 273 17.48 1.02 12.40
N GLU A 274 16.95 0.04 13.14
CA GLU A 274 16.16 0.21 14.37
C GLU A 274 16.93 0.89 15.54
N ASN A 275 18.23 1.18 15.36
CA ASN A 275 19.12 1.66 16.42
C ASN A 275 19.02 3.16 16.77
N PHE A 276 18.15 3.95 16.12
CA PHE A 276 18.21 5.42 16.25
C PHE A 276 16.97 6.10 16.88
N GLY A 277 15.84 5.41 17.07
CA GLY A 277 14.62 5.97 17.68
C GLY A 277 13.87 7.05 16.86
N GLU A 278 14.56 7.71 15.93
CA GLU A 278 14.01 8.69 14.98
C GLU A 278 13.13 8.03 13.91
N LEU A 279 12.20 8.79 13.35
CA LEU A 279 11.30 8.33 12.29
C LEU A 279 12.04 8.22 10.96
N CYS A 280 11.86 7.13 10.22
CA CYS A 280 12.31 6.99 8.84
C CYS A 280 11.12 6.79 7.87
N MET A 281 11.36 6.85 6.55
CA MET A 281 10.29 6.75 5.54
C MET A 281 10.65 5.77 4.43
N SER A 282 10.18 4.52 4.49
CA SER A 282 10.43 3.50 3.46
C SER A 282 9.29 3.34 2.45
N SER A 283 8.09 3.86 2.74
CA SER A 283 6.99 3.83 1.77
C SER A 283 6.17 5.11 1.87
N LEU A 284 5.56 5.48 0.74
CA LEU A 284 4.69 6.63 0.60
C LEU A 284 3.41 6.24 -0.14
N SER A 285 2.30 6.90 0.19
CA SER A 285 1.09 6.94 -0.63
C SER A 285 0.27 8.19 -0.33
N VAL A 286 -0.76 8.44 -1.14
CA VAL A 286 -1.71 9.53 -0.92
C VAL A 286 -2.98 8.96 -0.27
N ASP A 287 -3.42 9.60 0.80
CA ASP A 287 -4.72 9.40 1.43
C ASP A 287 -5.64 10.57 1.12
N LEU A 288 -6.73 10.27 0.41
CA LEU A 288 -7.79 11.23 0.06
C LEU A 288 -9.07 11.04 0.88
N SER A 289 -9.07 10.13 1.85
CA SER A 289 -10.28 9.73 2.58
C SER A 289 -10.67 10.68 3.72
N ASP A 290 -9.74 11.51 4.19
CA ASP A 290 -9.99 12.44 5.30
C ASP A 290 -10.48 13.79 4.78
N THR A 291 -11.80 13.88 4.60
CA THR A 291 -12.43 15.13 4.12
C THR A 291 -12.42 16.25 5.15
N ALA A 292 -12.14 15.95 6.43
CA ALA A 292 -12.10 16.96 7.49
C ALA A 292 -10.77 17.70 7.53
N ASN A 293 -9.67 16.97 7.36
CA ASN A 293 -8.31 17.52 7.46
C ASN A 293 -7.62 17.72 6.10
N GLY A 294 -8.26 17.30 5.01
CA GLY A 294 -7.72 17.38 3.66
C GLY A 294 -6.82 16.20 3.29
N PRO A 295 -6.24 16.23 2.07
CA PRO A 295 -5.41 15.16 1.55
C PRO A 295 -4.10 15.05 2.34
N ALA A 296 -3.68 13.79 2.57
CA ALA A 296 -2.50 13.48 3.36
C ALA A 296 -1.52 12.60 2.58
N LEU A 297 -0.23 12.82 2.81
CA LEU A 297 0.80 11.86 2.49
C LEU A 297 0.83 10.86 3.64
N VAL A 298 0.75 9.57 3.35
CA VAL A 298 0.89 8.51 4.35
C VAL A 298 2.25 7.88 4.17
N SER A 299 3.01 7.75 5.25
CA SER A 299 4.29 7.07 5.26
C SER A 299 4.36 5.98 6.30
N THR A 300 5.25 5.02 6.08
CA THR A 300 5.59 4.01 7.09
C THR A 300 7.06 3.61 7.04
N GLU A 301 7.45 2.78 7.99
CA GLU A 301 8.82 2.29 8.21
C GLU A 301 8.93 0.81 7.83
N HIS A 302 10.10 0.42 7.34
CA HIS A 302 10.43 -0.98 7.10
C HIS A 302 11.24 -1.51 8.29
N ARG A 303 10.62 -2.39 9.07
CA ARG A 303 11.20 -2.95 10.30
C ARG A 303 11.23 -4.47 10.24
N SER A 304 12.23 -5.10 10.84
CA SER A 304 12.27 -6.57 10.95
C SER A 304 11.21 -7.11 11.91
N GLU A 305 10.85 -6.31 12.90
CA GLU A 305 9.84 -6.62 13.90
C GLU A 305 8.60 -5.74 13.75
N GLY A 306 7.57 -6.00 14.56
CA GLY A 306 6.39 -5.14 14.63
C GLY A 306 6.75 -3.78 15.24
N GLY A 307 5.82 -2.82 15.14
CA GLY A 307 5.98 -1.48 15.70
C GLY A 307 6.45 -0.45 14.68
N ALA A 308 6.31 -0.72 13.38
CA ALA A 308 6.49 0.30 12.35
C ALA A 308 5.47 1.41 12.55
N ARG A 309 5.92 2.67 12.52
CA ARG A 309 5.03 3.82 12.65
C ARG A 309 4.37 4.12 11.31
N ILE A 310 3.09 4.44 11.33
CA ILE A 310 2.32 4.98 10.21
C ILE A 310 2.02 6.44 10.54
N VAL A 311 2.48 7.36 9.70
CA VAL A 311 2.37 8.79 9.92
C VAL A 311 1.68 9.44 8.74
N ARG A 312 0.77 10.38 9.04
CA ARG A 312 0.04 11.16 8.04
C ARG A 312 0.55 12.61 8.05
N TRP A 313 0.84 13.15 6.89
CA TRP A 313 1.39 14.50 6.69
C TRP A 313 0.46 15.33 5.81
N PRO A 314 0.17 16.60 6.13
CA PRO A 314 -0.69 17.43 5.28
C PRO A 314 -0.02 17.70 3.92
N LEU A 315 -0.71 17.39 2.82
CA LEU A 315 -0.16 17.56 1.46
C LEU A 315 -0.28 18.98 0.92
N ASP A 316 -1.31 19.74 1.30
CA ASP A 316 -1.57 21.06 0.73
C ASP A 316 -0.40 22.03 0.97
N GLY A 317 0.33 21.87 2.08
CA GLY A 317 1.55 22.64 2.35
C GLY A 317 2.74 22.20 1.49
N LEU A 318 2.96 20.89 1.36
CA LEU A 318 4.09 20.33 0.60
C LEU A 318 3.99 20.62 -0.91
N GLU A 319 2.78 20.72 -1.45
CA GLU A 319 2.54 20.97 -2.87
C GLU A 319 2.77 22.42 -3.28
N ALA A 320 2.28 23.37 -2.48
CA ALA A 320 2.13 24.77 -2.89
C ALA A 320 3.42 25.61 -2.86
N GLY A 321 4.46 25.22 -2.12
CA GLY A 321 5.63 26.11 -1.96
C GLY A 321 6.82 25.60 -1.17
N ALA A 322 7.03 24.28 -1.07
CA ALA A 322 8.17 23.69 -0.37
C ALA A 322 8.46 24.37 1.00
N PRO A 323 7.50 24.35 1.95
CA PRO A 323 7.58 25.07 3.22
C PRO A 323 8.81 24.68 4.03
N GLU A 324 9.25 25.55 4.94
CA GLU A 324 10.42 25.29 5.80
C GLU A 324 10.23 24.07 6.70
N ARG A 325 9.01 23.92 7.25
CA ARG A 325 8.65 22.81 8.13
C ARG A 325 7.23 22.34 7.85
N VAL A 326 7.01 21.04 7.97
CA VAL A 326 5.68 20.42 7.89
C VAL A 326 5.47 19.53 9.11
N VAL A 327 4.44 19.84 9.88
CA VAL A 327 4.08 19.05 11.05
C VAL A 327 3.03 18.00 10.64
N SER A 328 3.27 16.75 11.02
CA SER A 328 2.29 15.66 10.85
C SER A 328 0.98 15.92 11.60
N TYR A 329 -0.07 15.19 11.22
CA TYR A 329 -1.30 15.18 12.01
C TYR A 329 -1.04 14.62 13.42
N GLY A 330 -1.85 15.04 14.39
CA GLY A 330 -1.62 14.75 15.82
C GLY A 330 -1.75 13.27 16.21
N THR A 331 -2.31 12.43 15.34
CA THR A 331 -2.47 11.00 15.56
C THR A 331 -1.62 10.23 14.56
N ALA A 332 -0.74 9.39 15.08
CA ALA A 332 0.00 8.37 14.34
C ALA A 332 -0.45 6.97 14.80
N TYR A 333 0.07 5.93 14.13
CA TYR A 333 -0.28 4.55 14.45
C TYR A 333 0.96 3.67 14.49
N THR A 334 0.96 2.62 15.32
CA THR A 334 1.94 1.54 15.20
C THR A 334 1.28 0.33 14.53
N SER A 335 2.03 -0.38 13.69
CA SER A 335 1.56 -1.59 13.03
C SER A 335 2.32 -2.82 13.53
N PRO A 336 1.65 -3.95 13.82
CA PRO A 336 2.32 -5.20 14.20
C PRO A 336 2.80 -5.99 12.98
N VAL A 337 2.47 -5.56 11.75
CA VAL A 337 2.96 -6.21 10.53
C VAL A 337 4.47 -5.98 10.42
N THR A 338 5.22 -7.06 10.20
CA THR A 338 6.67 -7.01 10.05
C THR A 338 7.09 -6.91 8.59
N GLY A 339 8.26 -6.34 8.34
CA GLY A 339 8.84 -6.21 7.00
C GLY A 339 7.97 -5.40 6.05
N ILE A 340 7.28 -4.37 6.56
CA ILE A 340 6.40 -3.54 5.73
C ILE A 340 7.22 -2.86 4.64
N GLN A 341 6.77 -2.96 3.39
CA GLN A 341 7.42 -2.32 2.25
C GLN A 341 6.51 -1.33 1.51
N GLY A 342 5.21 -1.36 1.79
CA GLY A 342 4.20 -0.57 1.12
C GLY A 342 3.05 -0.23 2.06
N ILE A 343 2.58 1.01 1.99
CA ILE A 343 1.40 1.48 2.72
C ILE A 343 0.44 2.19 1.77
N ALA A 344 -0.85 1.90 1.89
CA ALA A 344 -1.93 2.71 1.33
C ALA A 344 -3.06 2.86 2.34
N LYS A 345 -3.92 3.88 2.17
CA LYS A 345 -5.13 4.04 2.97
C LYS A 345 -6.34 4.26 2.05
N GLY A 346 -7.41 3.51 2.31
CA GLY A 346 -8.70 3.65 1.64
C GLY A 346 -9.82 3.67 2.67
N GLY A 347 -10.57 4.77 2.73
CA GLY A 347 -11.49 5.02 3.86
C GLY A 347 -10.73 4.93 5.18
N ASP A 348 -11.28 4.22 6.16
CA ASP A 348 -10.65 4.02 7.47
C ASP A 348 -9.69 2.81 7.53
N THR A 349 -9.39 2.18 6.39
CA THR A 349 -8.55 0.96 6.34
C THR A 349 -7.15 1.27 5.83
N PHE A 350 -6.16 0.85 6.59
CA PHE A 350 -4.77 0.76 6.16
C PHE A 350 -4.53 -0.55 5.42
N TYR A 351 -3.84 -0.47 4.29
CA TYR A 351 -3.36 -1.61 3.52
C TYR A 351 -1.84 -1.63 3.56
N LEU A 352 -1.25 -2.76 3.94
CA LEU A 352 0.18 -2.90 4.16
C LEU A 352 0.71 -4.09 3.36
N SER A 353 1.75 -3.91 2.56
CA SER A 353 2.51 -5.04 2.01
C SER A 353 3.61 -5.39 3.01
N GLY A 354 3.74 -6.67 3.35
CA GLY A 354 4.75 -7.11 4.31
C GLY A 354 4.88 -8.62 4.39
N SER A 355 5.58 -9.09 5.43
CA SER A 355 5.79 -10.51 5.67
C SER A 355 4.46 -11.24 5.85
N CYS A 356 4.37 -12.45 5.31
CA CYS A 356 3.24 -13.32 5.60
C CYS A 356 3.36 -13.92 7.00
N PRO A 357 2.23 -14.13 7.72
CA PRO A 357 2.23 -14.85 8.99
C PRO A 357 2.80 -16.27 8.86
N THR A 358 3.28 -16.83 9.98
CA THR A 358 3.74 -18.21 10.05
C THR A 358 2.66 -19.18 9.56
N GLY A 359 3.06 -20.16 8.73
CA GLY A 359 2.14 -21.17 8.16
C GLY A 359 1.58 -20.79 6.78
N TYR A 360 1.81 -19.57 6.29
CA TYR A 360 1.52 -19.21 4.91
C TYR A 360 2.52 -19.86 3.94
N PRO A 361 2.11 -20.17 2.69
CA PRO A 361 3.04 -20.65 1.68
C PRO A 361 4.21 -19.68 1.48
N GLY A 362 5.43 -20.20 1.50
CA GLY A 362 6.63 -19.41 1.23
C GLY A 362 6.69 -18.89 -0.21
N GLY A 363 7.59 -17.92 -0.46
CA GLY A 363 7.82 -17.38 -1.81
C GLY A 363 6.85 -16.28 -2.24
N TYR A 364 6.05 -15.73 -1.31
CA TYR A 364 5.11 -14.63 -1.53
C TYR A 364 5.29 -13.55 -0.44
N ALA A 365 4.82 -12.34 -0.74
CA ALA A 365 4.51 -11.33 0.27
C ALA A 365 3.02 -11.45 0.65
N CYS A 366 2.56 -10.69 1.64
CA CYS A 366 1.14 -10.61 1.99
C CYS A 366 0.66 -9.16 1.99
N LEU A 367 -0.57 -8.95 1.51
CA LEU A 367 -1.31 -7.72 1.70
C LEU A 367 -2.13 -7.86 2.96
N HIS A 368 -1.87 -7.00 3.94
CA HIS A 368 -2.60 -6.92 5.19
C HIS A 368 -3.57 -5.76 5.15
N ALA A 369 -4.69 -5.89 5.86
CA ALA A 369 -5.68 -4.84 6.03
C ALA A 369 -6.06 -4.70 7.51
N ALA A 370 -6.14 -3.48 8.02
CA ALA A 370 -6.67 -3.19 9.36
C ALA A 370 -7.17 -1.75 9.45
N ARG A 371 -8.20 -1.55 10.29
CA ARG A 371 -8.53 -0.22 10.81
C ARG A 371 -7.72 0.07 12.06
N ALA A 372 -7.71 1.34 12.47
CA ALA A 372 -7.18 1.71 13.79
C ALA A 372 -7.88 0.90 14.90
N GLY A 373 -7.09 0.31 15.81
CA GLY A 373 -7.54 -0.57 16.89
C GLY A 373 -7.89 -2.00 16.46
N GLU A 374 -7.79 -2.36 15.17
CA GLU A 374 -8.02 -3.73 14.68
C GLU A 374 -6.69 -4.48 14.47
N ALA A 375 -6.69 -5.79 14.76
CA ALA A 375 -5.60 -6.67 14.36
C ALA A 375 -5.52 -6.78 12.83
N PRO A 376 -4.32 -6.64 12.21
CA PRO A 376 -4.16 -6.87 10.78
C PRO A 376 -4.56 -8.27 10.36
N ARG A 377 -5.33 -8.33 9.28
CA ARG A 377 -5.70 -9.58 8.61
C ARG A 377 -5.04 -9.63 7.24
N VAL A 378 -4.62 -10.82 6.81
CA VAL A 378 -4.14 -10.99 5.44
C VAL A 378 -5.33 -10.98 4.49
N LEU A 379 -5.41 -9.95 3.67
CA LEU A 379 -6.35 -9.85 2.57
C LEU A 379 -6.04 -10.91 1.50
N THR A 380 -4.76 -11.03 1.13
CA THR A 380 -4.29 -12.03 0.16
C THR A 380 -2.77 -12.18 0.19
N GLN A 381 -2.26 -13.30 -0.34
CA GLN A 381 -0.85 -13.37 -0.75
C GLN A 381 -0.64 -12.46 -1.96
N ALA A 382 0.57 -11.99 -2.15
CA ALA A 382 0.95 -11.08 -3.22
C ALA A 382 2.32 -11.48 -3.81
N PRO A 383 2.68 -10.95 -4.98
CA PRO A 383 3.97 -11.22 -5.59
C PRO A 383 5.13 -11.06 -4.60
N TYR A 384 6.13 -11.94 -4.71
CA TYR A 384 7.31 -11.89 -3.86
C TYR A 384 7.97 -10.51 -3.90
N LEU A 385 8.42 -10.02 -2.74
CA LEU A 385 8.98 -8.66 -2.58
C LEU A 385 8.02 -7.58 -3.11
N THR A 386 6.73 -7.68 -2.77
CA THR A 386 5.78 -6.59 -2.99
C THR A 386 6.25 -5.38 -2.20
N GLN A 387 6.43 -4.27 -2.91
CA GLN A 387 6.91 -2.99 -2.41
C GLN A 387 5.76 -2.00 -2.24
N GLY A 388 5.86 -0.80 -2.83
CA GLY A 388 4.88 0.29 -2.70
C GLY A 388 3.45 -0.09 -3.06
N LEU A 389 2.50 0.53 -2.34
CA LEU A 389 1.06 0.39 -2.54
C LEU A 389 0.43 1.76 -2.79
N SER A 390 -0.65 1.78 -3.58
CA SER A 390 -1.44 2.99 -3.83
C SER A 390 -2.91 2.64 -3.97
N TYR A 391 -3.78 3.37 -3.27
CA TYR A 391 -5.23 3.13 -3.32
C TYR A 391 -5.91 4.18 -4.19
N ASP A 392 -6.62 3.73 -5.22
CA ASP A 392 -7.47 4.58 -6.04
C ASP A 392 -8.91 4.53 -5.51
N PRO A 393 -9.38 5.57 -4.79
CA PRO A 393 -10.73 5.58 -4.22
C PRO A 393 -11.84 5.64 -5.27
N ARG A 394 -11.55 6.01 -6.52
CA ARG A 394 -12.57 6.09 -7.59
C ARG A 394 -12.89 4.73 -8.16
N ALA A 395 -11.84 3.98 -8.49
CA ALA A 395 -11.97 2.62 -8.98
C ALA A 395 -12.22 1.63 -7.83
N GLY A 396 -12.01 2.05 -6.58
CA GLY A 396 -12.02 1.16 -5.42
C GLY A 396 -10.91 0.10 -5.52
N ARG A 397 -9.77 0.46 -6.13
CA ARG A 397 -8.67 -0.47 -6.44
C ARG A 397 -7.46 -0.19 -5.57
N LEU A 398 -6.93 -1.23 -4.93
CA LEU A 398 -5.61 -1.20 -4.33
C LEU A 398 -4.60 -1.69 -5.37
N TRP A 399 -3.68 -0.81 -5.76
CA TRP A 399 -2.57 -1.12 -6.62
C TRP A 399 -1.31 -1.42 -5.81
N GLY A 400 -0.46 -2.27 -6.37
CA GLY A 400 0.83 -2.61 -5.80
C GLY A 400 1.80 -3.05 -6.86
N TYR A 401 3.04 -3.18 -6.44
CA TYR A 401 4.16 -3.45 -7.33
C TYR A 401 5.21 -4.29 -6.61
N ASN A 402 6.05 -5.06 -7.32
CA ASN A 402 7.06 -5.88 -6.68
C ASN A 402 8.45 -5.79 -7.34
N GLU A 403 9.49 -5.90 -6.52
CA GLU A 403 10.89 -5.77 -6.95
C GLU A 403 11.44 -7.01 -7.64
N ALA A 404 10.89 -8.20 -7.29
CA ALA A 404 11.53 -9.50 -7.45
C ALA A 404 12.28 -9.69 -8.79
N LEU A 405 13.52 -10.17 -8.68
CA LEU A 405 14.36 -10.51 -9.83
C LEU A 405 13.82 -11.73 -10.59
N GLU A 406 14.27 -11.83 -11.85
CA GLU A 406 14.09 -13.02 -12.68
C GLU A 406 14.63 -14.28 -12.00
N ASN A 407 13.98 -15.42 -12.26
CA ASN A 407 14.50 -16.74 -11.92
C ASN A 407 14.45 -17.65 -13.16
N ALA A 408 14.71 -18.95 -12.99
CA ALA A 408 14.65 -19.92 -14.08
C ALA A 408 13.29 -20.00 -14.81
N SER A 409 12.21 -19.41 -14.24
CA SER A 409 10.87 -19.35 -14.83
C SER A 409 10.55 -18.02 -15.54
N GLY A 410 11.48 -17.06 -15.58
CA GLY A 410 11.33 -15.76 -16.23
C GLY A 410 11.19 -14.58 -15.27
N GLY A 411 10.88 -13.39 -15.82
CA GLY A 411 10.65 -12.16 -15.08
C GLY A 411 9.51 -12.30 -14.05
N ARG A 412 9.70 -11.75 -12.85
CA ARG A 412 8.75 -11.86 -11.73
C ARG A 412 8.16 -10.52 -11.30
N ARG A 413 8.48 -9.44 -12.02
CA ARG A 413 7.97 -8.10 -11.75
C ARG A 413 6.60 -7.93 -12.38
N VAL A 414 5.68 -7.38 -11.61
CA VAL A 414 4.32 -7.09 -12.04
C VAL A 414 3.79 -5.91 -11.25
N VAL A 415 3.14 -4.98 -11.95
CA VAL A 415 2.20 -4.06 -11.34
C VAL A 415 0.87 -4.78 -11.26
N PHE A 416 0.32 -4.91 -10.06
CA PHE A 416 -0.97 -5.55 -9.85
C PHE A 416 -1.96 -4.58 -9.23
N SER A 417 -3.23 -4.92 -9.32
CA SER A 417 -4.29 -4.34 -8.52
C SER A 417 -5.28 -5.38 -8.07
N VAL A 418 -5.97 -5.08 -6.99
CA VAL A 418 -7.06 -5.86 -6.42
C VAL A 418 -8.21 -4.95 -6.04
N ASP A 419 -9.42 -5.48 -6.02
CA ASP A 419 -10.60 -4.87 -5.41
C ASP A 419 -10.67 -5.35 -3.96
N PRO A 420 -10.14 -4.61 -2.97
CA PRO A 420 -10.14 -5.01 -1.57
C PRO A 420 -11.55 -5.09 -0.97
N ALA A 421 -12.57 -4.57 -1.65
CA ALA A 421 -13.96 -4.64 -1.24
C ALA A 421 -14.73 -5.75 -1.99
N ALA A 422 -14.07 -6.55 -2.83
CA ALA A 422 -14.74 -7.62 -3.56
C ALA A 422 -15.47 -8.57 -2.60
N GLY A 423 -16.67 -9.01 -3.00
CA GLY A 423 -17.49 -9.88 -2.14
C GLY A 423 -18.12 -9.19 -0.93
N ALA A 424 -17.84 -7.90 -0.67
CA ALA A 424 -18.62 -7.11 0.27
C ALA A 424 -20.09 -7.16 -0.06
N ALA A 425 -20.91 -7.16 1.00
CA ALA A 425 -22.35 -7.01 0.86
C ALA A 425 -22.60 -5.75 0.05
N THR A 426 -22.94 -5.93 -1.23
CA THR A 426 -23.39 -4.86 -2.10
C THR A 426 -24.70 -4.30 -1.56
N THR A 427 -25.21 -3.20 -2.11
CA THR A 427 -26.51 -2.63 -1.73
C THR A 427 -27.69 -3.61 -1.81
N ASP A 428 -27.51 -4.77 -2.44
CA ASP A 428 -28.46 -5.90 -2.52
C ASP A 428 -28.45 -6.85 -1.30
N GLY A 429 -27.52 -6.67 -0.35
CA GLY A 429 -27.42 -7.43 0.90
C GLY A 429 -26.71 -8.79 0.82
N TRP A 430 -26.08 -9.16 -0.29
CA TRP A 430 -25.39 -10.44 -0.46
C TRP A 430 -23.87 -10.33 -0.21
N GLY A 431 -23.35 -10.97 0.84
CA GLY A 431 -21.91 -11.06 1.14
C GLY A 431 -21.41 -12.50 1.09
N TRP A 432 -20.18 -12.76 1.53
CA TRP A 432 -19.74 -14.13 1.80
C TRP A 432 -19.93 -14.48 3.27
N LEU A 433 -20.38 -15.69 3.53
CA LEU A 433 -20.21 -16.28 4.86
C LEU A 433 -18.76 -16.77 4.94
N THR A 434 -17.91 -15.98 5.60
CA THR A 434 -16.46 -16.11 5.50
C THR A 434 -15.78 -16.21 6.85
N ASN A 435 -14.64 -16.89 6.86
CA ASN A 435 -13.68 -16.96 7.94
C ASN A 435 -12.33 -16.47 7.42
N ARG A 436 -11.69 -15.56 8.17
CA ARG A 436 -10.52 -14.81 7.70
C ARG A 436 -9.19 -15.27 8.32
N HIS A 437 -9.20 -16.37 9.07
CA HIS A 437 -8.00 -16.90 9.74
C HIS A 437 -7.15 -17.82 8.86
N ARG A 438 -7.45 -17.88 7.55
CA ARG A 438 -6.64 -18.53 6.52
C ARG A 438 -6.33 -17.55 5.39
N ALA A 439 -5.17 -17.74 4.76
CA ALA A 439 -4.74 -17.01 3.57
C ALA A 439 -5.85 -16.85 2.53
N GLY A 440 -6.15 -15.61 2.14
CA GLY A 440 -7.16 -15.31 1.14
C GLY A 440 -8.61 -15.52 1.60
N ALA A 441 -8.83 -15.79 2.89
CA ALA A 441 -10.11 -16.15 3.48
C ALA A 441 -10.73 -17.45 2.91
N ILE A 442 -11.55 -18.09 3.73
CA ILE A 442 -12.38 -19.23 3.29
C ILE A 442 -13.84 -18.85 3.37
N CYS A 443 -14.62 -19.46 2.49
CA CYS A 443 -16.03 -19.18 2.27
C CYS A 443 -16.85 -20.47 2.40
N ALA A 444 -18.02 -20.33 3.02
CA ALA A 444 -19.01 -21.38 3.12
C ALA A 444 -19.57 -21.70 1.74
N THR A 445 -19.33 -22.93 1.27
CA THR A 445 -19.63 -23.40 -0.08
C THR A 445 -20.39 -24.73 0.00
N PRO A 446 -21.54 -24.88 -0.67
CA PRO A 446 -22.24 -26.15 -0.73
C PRO A 446 -21.37 -27.27 -1.31
N LEU A 447 -21.37 -28.44 -0.66
CA LEU A 447 -20.59 -29.60 -1.08
C LEU A 447 -20.91 -29.97 -2.53
N GLY A 448 -19.88 -30.11 -3.35
CA GLY A 448 -20.01 -30.43 -4.76
C GLY A 448 -20.78 -29.38 -5.57
N ASN A 449 -20.86 -28.14 -5.08
CA ASN A 449 -21.61 -27.04 -5.68
C ASN A 449 -23.12 -27.32 -5.85
N ALA A 450 -23.67 -28.28 -5.09
CA ALA A 450 -25.06 -28.69 -5.19
C ALA A 450 -25.99 -27.72 -4.45
N THR A 451 -27.20 -27.51 -4.96
CA THR A 451 -28.19 -26.57 -4.40
C THR A 451 -29.41 -27.25 -3.77
N ALA A 452 -29.43 -28.59 -3.70
CA ALA A 452 -30.54 -29.37 -3.17
C ALA A 452 -30.66 -29.31 -1.63
N ASN A 453 -31.84 -29.67 -1.11
CA ASN A 453 -32.01 -29.86 0.34
C ASN A 453 -31.11 -31.00 0.84
N GLY A 454 -30.50 -30.81 2.00
CA GLY A 454 -29.63 -31.78 2.65
C GLY A 454 -28.16 -31.73 2.17
N THR A 455 -27.84 -30.91 1.16
CA THR A 455 -26.45 -30.68 0.76
C THR A 455 -25.68 -30.08 1.92
N ALA A 456 -24.61 -30.74 2.36
CA ALA A 456 -23.73 -30.22 3.41
C ALA A 456 -23.02 -28.94 2.95
N VAL A 457 -22.74 -28.04 3.88
CA VAL A 457 -21.93 -26.86 3.61
C VAL A 457 -20.49 -27.15 4.04
N THR A 458 -19.57 -26.91 3.12
CA THR A 458 -18.12 -27.09 3.30
C THR A 458 -17.40 -25.75 3.23
N VAL A 459 -16.12 -25.73 3.56
CA VAL A 459 -15.26 -24.55 3.42
C VAL A 459 -14.35 -24.71 2.22
N TRP A 460 -14.20 -23.63 1.47
CA TRP A 460 -13.27 -23.54 0.35
C TRP A 460 -12.71 -22.12 0.27
N SER A 461 -11.54 -21.94 -0.33
CA SER A 461 -11.05 -20.61 -0.70
C SER A 461 -12.15 -19.78 -1.36
N CYS A 462 -12.26 -18.51 -0.98
CA CYS A 462 -13.23 -17.60 -1.60
C CYS A 462 -12.89 -17.40 -3.09
N THR A 463 -13.91 -17.45 -3.95
CA THR A 463 -13.77 -17.41 -5.43
C THR A 463 -14.55 -16.27 -6.08
N GLY A 464 -15.47 -15.62 -5.35
CA GLY A 464 -16.42 -14.67 -5.91
C GLY A 464 -17.66 -15.29 -6.56
N SER A 465 -17.77 -16.63 -6.58
CA SER A 465 -18.95 -17.34 -7.06
C SER A 465 -20.21 -17.02 -6.24
N GLU A 466 -21.37 -16.96 -6.89
CA GLU A 466 -22.68 -16.86 -6.22
C GLU A 466 -22.97 -18.08 -5.32
N LEU A 467 -22.29 -19.21 -5.55
CA LEU A 467 -22.33 -20.39 -4.68
C LEU A 467 -21.65 -20.19 -3.31
N GLN A 468 -20.98 -19.06 -3.13
CA GLN A 468 -20.35 -18.67 -1.86
C GLN A 468 -21.03 -17.43 -1.27
N ARG A 469 -22.11 -16.93 -1.90
CA ARG A 469 -22.82 -15.74 -1.46
C ARG A 469 -24.00 -16.08 -0.56
N TRP A 470 -24.06 -15.38 0.56
CA TRP A 470 -25.02 -15.53 1.63
C TRP A 470 -25.56 -14.16 2.04
N ARG A 471 -26.81 -14.12 2.49
CA ARG A 471 -27.44 -12.93 3.06
C ARG A 471 -27.94 -13.24 4.46
N TYR A 472 -27.67 -12.34 5.38
CA TYR A 472 -28.34 -12.33 6.66
C TYR A 472 -29.70 -11.64 6.53
N ASP A 473 -30.79 -12.38 6.76
CA ASP A 473 -32.14 -11.82 6.90
C ASP A 473 -32.39 -11.50 8.37
N PRO A 474 -32.40 -10.21 8.78
CA PRO A 474 -32.58 -9.84 10.18
C PRO A 474 -34.00 -10.09 10.69
N VAL A 475 -35.00 -10.21 9.81
CA VAL A 475 -36.41 -10.42 10.22
C VAL A 475 -36.61 -11.83 10.74
N ASN A 476 -36.18 -12.83 9.94
CA ASN A 476 -36.31 -14.23 10.32
C ASN A 476 -35.04 -14.78 11.00
N ARG A 477 -33.96 -13.99 11.04
CA ARG A 477 -32.62 -14.37 11.53
C ARG A 477 -32.00 -15.51 10.71
N PHE A 478 -32.23 -15.51 9.40
CA PHE A 478 -31.75 -16.57 8.51
C PHE A 478 -30.45 -16.21 7.82
N LEU A 479 -29.63 -17.24 7.57
CA LEU A 479 -28.51 -17.18 6.64
C LEU A 479 -28.95 -17.83 5.33
N VAL A 480 -29.36 -17.01 4.36
CA VAL A 480 -29.90 -17.45 3.07
C VAL A 480 -28.77 -17.56 2.07
N HIS A 481 -28.69 -18.66 1.33
CA HIS A 481 -27.72 -18.89 0.26
C HIS A 481 -28.25 -18.38 -1.08
N GLN A 482 -27.45 -17.60 -1.82
CA GLN A 482 -27.90 -16.87 -3.01
C GLN A 482 -28.37 -17.81 -4.12
N ALA A 483 -27.50 -18.73 -4.56
CA ALA A 483 -27.79 -19.55 -5.72
C ALA A 483 -28.91 -20.57 -5.50
N SER A 484 -29.25 -20.91 -4.26
CA SER A 484 -30.28 -21.93 -3.97
C SER A 484 -31.55 -21.38 -3.33
N GLY A 485 -31.54 -20.15 -2.81
CA GLY A 485 -32.63 -19.57 -2.02
C GLY A 485 -32.90 -20.29 -0.69
N ARG A 486 -32.00 -21.17 -0.26
CA ARG A 486 -32.16 -22.04 0.93
C ARG A 486 -31.41 -21.47 2.13
N CYS A 487 -31.83 -21.88 3.32
CA CYS A 487 -31.27 -21.43 4.58
C CYS A 487 -30.23 -22.41 5.11
N LEU A 488 -29.18 -21.88 5.74
CA LEU A 488 -28.22 -22.66 6.51
C LEU A 488 -28.97 -23.35 7.66
N THR A 489 -28.94 -24.67 7.70
CA THR A 489 -29.78 -25.47 8.61
C THR A 489 -28.97 -26.61 9.21
N PRO A 490 -29.01 -26.83 10.53
CA PRO A 490 -28.40 -28.01 11.13
C PRO A 490 -29.12 -29.28 10.66
N LYS A 491 -28.34 -30.26 10.22
CA LYS A 491 -28.83 -31.54 9.71
C LYS A 491 -29.70 -32.23 10.78
N ALA A 492 -30.82 -32.81 10.34
CA ALA A 492 -31.76 -33.53 11.20
C ALA A 492 -32.22 -32.74 12.43
N ASN A 493 -32.36 -31.41 12.31
CA ASN A 493 -32.75 -30.51 13.39
C ASN A 493 -31.82 -30.53 14.61
N GLY A 494 -30.55 -30.92 14.44
CA GLY A 494 -29.55 -31.00 15.51
C GLY A 494 -29.04 -29.66 16.03
N ALA A 495 -29.91 -28.66 16.24
CA ALA A 495 -29.52 -27.30 16.61
C ALA A 495 -28.82 -27.19 17.98
N ASN A 496 -29.06 -28.14 18.89
CA ASN A 496 -28.43 -28.18 20.21
C ASN A 496 -27.40 -29.33 20.35
N VAL A 497 -26.74 -29.71 19.25
CA VAL A 497 -25.77 -30.82 19.24
C VAL A 497 -24.43 -30.36 18.69
N ASP A 498 -23.36 -30.55 19.47
CA ASP A 498 -21.99 -30.28 19.03
C ASP A 498 -21.60 -31.25 17.90
N GLY A 499 -21.02 -30.70 16.84
CA GLY A 499 -20.67 -31.43 15.63
C GLY A 499 -21.84 -31.63 14.66
N ALA A 500 -23.03 -31.09 14.93
CA ALA A 500 -24.14 -31.14 13.98
C ALA A 500 -23.75 -30.46 12.66
N VAL A 501 -23.79 -31.21 11.56
CA VAL A 501 -23.42 -30.72 10.22
C VAL A 501 -24.42 -29.67 9.75
N LEU A 502 -23.92 -28.57 9.23
CA LEU A 502 -24.74 -27.54 8.58
C LEU A 502 -24.98 -27.90 7.11
N THR A 503 -26.22 -27.70 6.67
CA THR A 503 -26.72 -28.08 5.35
C THR A 503 -27.54 -26.96 4.72
N LEU A 504 -27.79 -27.04 3.42
CA LEU A 504 -28.83 -26.27 2.75
C LEU A 504 -30.19 -26.91 3.00
N TRP A 505 -31.18 -26.13 3.44
CA TRP A 505 -32.56 -26.59 3.54
C TRP A 505 -33.54 -25.48 3.20
N THR A 506 -34.75 -25.85 2.78
CA THR A 506 -35.83 -24.87 2.53
C THR A 506 -36.04 -23.98 3.75
N CYS A 507 -36.03 -22.66 3.54
CA CYS A 507 -36.27 -21.69 4.60
C CYS A 507 -37.70 -21.84 5.14
N ASN A 508 -37.83 -21.93 6.46
CA ASN A 508 -39.11 -22.09 7.14
C ASN A 508 -39.18 -21.10 8.32
N PRO A 509 -39.92 -19.98 8.22
CA PRO A 509 -40.08 -18.99 9.29
C PRO A 509 -40.54 -19.56 10.64
N SER A 510 -41.29 -20.67 10.62
CA SER A 510 -41.75 -21.38 11.82
C SER A 510 -40.68 -22.25 12.47
N SER A 511 -39.53 -22.45 11.81
CA SER A 511 -38.40 -23.23 12.31
C SER A 511 -37.44 -22.34 13.11
N ASP A 512 -37.29 -22.66 14.39
CA ASP A 512 -36.31 -22.04 15.29
C ASP A 512 -34.88 -22.55 15.04
N VAL A 513 -34.72 -23.80 14.55
CA VAL A 513 -33.41 -24.40 14.29
C VAL A 513 -32.62 -23.75 13.14
N GLN A 514 -33.25 -22.89 12.32
CA GLN A 514 -32.63 -22.17 11.20
C GLN A 514 -32.16 -20.75 11.57
N ARG A 515 -32.34 -20.33 12.83
CA ARG A 515 -32.09 -18.96 13.28
C ARG A 515 -30.68 -18.79 13.79
N PHE A 516 -30.00 -17.74 13.33
CA PHE A 516 -28.67 -17.32 13.75
C PHE A 516 -28.66 -15.84 14.07
N THR A 517 -27.97 -15.45 15.13
CA THR A 517 -27.84 -14.06 15.58
C THR A 517 -26.36 -13.78 15.85
N PRO A 518 -25.81 -12.65 15.38
CA PRO A 518 -24.52 -12.17 15.87
C PRO A 518 -24.59 -11.98 17.39
N ASP A 519 -23.74 -12.68 18.12
CA ASP A 519 -23.63 -12.54 19.56
C ASP A 519 -23.10 -11.13 19.89
N ALA A 520 -23.80 -10.41 20.79
CA ALA A 520 -23.50 -9.01 21.06
C ALA A 520 -22.13 -8.77 21.72
N VAL A 521 -21.54 -9.80 22.32
CA VAL A 521 -20.25 -9.71 23.02
C VAL A 521 -19.11 -10.15 22.10
N THR A 522 -19.27 -11.31 21.47
CA THR A 522 -18.20 -11.98 20.70
C THR A 522 -18.28 -11.72 19.21
N GLY A 523 -19.43 -11.27 18.69
CA GLY A 523 -19.69 -11.12 17.27
C GLY A 523 -19.92 -12.44 16.51
N LEU A 524 -19.78 -13.59 17.16
CA LEU A 524 -19.98 -14.91 16.55
C LEU A 524 -21.40 -15.07 16.02
N LEU A 525 -21.57 -15.76 14.89
CA LEU A 525 -22.90 -16.19 14.42
C LEU A 525 -23.37 -17.40 15.23
N VAL A 526 -24.30 -17.17 16.15
CA VAL A 526 -24.79 -18.16 17.14
C VAL A 526 -26.27 -18.44 16.92
N ASN A 527 -26.69 -19.70 17.02
CA ASN A 527 -28.10 -20.06 16.96
C ASN A 527 -28.83 -19.81 18.30
N ASP A 528 -30.16 -19.94 18.30
CA ASP A 528 -30.99 -19.73 19.50
C ASP A 528 -30.68 -20.74 20.65
N TYR A 529 -29.83 -21.74 20.41
CA TYR A 529 -29.40 -22.78 21.35
C TYR A 529 -27.96 -22.58 21.89
N GLY A 530 -27.34 -21.42 21.61
CA GLY A 530 -26.01 -21.09 22.12
C GLY A 530 -24.86 -21.80 21.39
N LYS A 531 -25.10 -22.29 20.16
CA LYS A 531 -24.09 -22.92 19.32
C LYS A 531 -23.63 -21.97 18.21
N ALA A 532 -22.33 -21.80 18.05
CA ALA A 532 -21.71 -21.03 16.97
C ALA A 532 -21.49 -21.90 15.73
N ILE A 533 -21.46 -21.26 14.55
CA ILE A 533 -20.95 -21.88 13.32
C ILE A 533 -19.45 -22.16 13.52
N ALA A 534 -19.02 -23.39 13.25
CA ALA A 534 -17.65 -23.83 13.42
C ALA A 534 -17.20 -24.77 12.30
N THR A 535 -15.91 -24.76 11.94
CA THR A 535 -15.36 -25.81 11.09
C THR A 535 -15.12 -27.10 11.88
N LYS A 536 -15.43 -28.24 11.26
CA LYS A 536 -15.24 -29.56 11.88
C LYS A 536 -13.77 -29.76 12.27
N GLY A 537 -13.54 -30.13 13.52
CA GLY A 537 -12.20 -30.45 14.03
C GLY A 537 -11.24 -29.26 14.08
N ASN A 538 -11.76 -28.03 14.13
CA ASN A 538 -10.99 -26.78 14.06
C ASN A 538 -10.10 -26.66 12.82
N SER A 539 -10.44 -27.35 11.74
CA SER A 539 -9.68 -27.33 10.47
C SER A 539 -10.20 -26.22 9.56
N LEU A 540 -9.30 -25.39 9.03
CA LEU A 540 -9.62 -24.39 7.98
C LEU A 540 -9.28 -24.89 6.57
N ALA A 541 -8.96 -26.19 6.43
CA ALA A 541 -8.59 -26.79 5.15
C ALA A 541 -9.79 -26.92 4.21
N ASP A 542 -9.54 -26.78 2.91
CA ASP A 542 -10.56 -26.93 1.86
C ASP A 542 -11.28 -28.29 1.97
N GLY A 543 -12.59 -28.29 1.76
CA GLY A 543 -13.46 -29.45 1.92
C GLY A 543 -13.89 -29.75 3.36
N THR A 544 -13.36 -29.05 4.38
CA THR A 544 -13.83 -29.22 5.77
C THR A 544 -15.31 -28.84 5.87
N VAL A 545 -16.10 -29.64 6.58
CA VAL A 545 -17.55 -29.43 6.75
C VAL A 545 -17.81 -28.38 7.83
N LEU A 546 -18.79 -27.51 7.60
CA LEU A 546 -19.31 -26.61 8.63
C LEU A 546 -20.24 -27.36 9.58
N THR A 547 -20.09 -27.07 10.86
CA THR A 547 -20.80 -27.69 11.97
C THR A 547 -21.30 -26.64 12.95
N LEU A 548 -22.13 -27.06 13.90
CA LEU A 548 -22.40 -26.32 15.12
C LEU A 548 -21.48 -26.77 16.24
N TRP A 549 -21.05 -25.83 17.06
CA TRP A 549 -20.32 -26.14 18.30
C TRP A 549 -20.68 -25.15 19.39
N THR A 550 -20.57 -25.55 20.66
CA THR A 550 -20.76 -24.67 21.81
C THR A 550 -19.95 -23.38 21.63
N LYS A 551 -20.62 -22.23 21.72
CA LYS A 551 -19.98 -20.92 21.51
C LYS A 551 -18.88 -20.70 22.55
N SER A 552 -17.74 -20.18 22.10
CA SER A 552 -16.67 -19.77 23.00
C SER A 552 -16.98 -18.45 23.70
N THR A 553 -16.57 -18.32 24.96
CA THR A 553 -16.76 -17.10 25.78
C THR A 553 -15.44 -16.46 26.24
N GLY A 554 -14.30 -17.05 25.84
CA GLY A 554 -12.94 -16.57 26.13
C GLY A 554 -12.21 -16.26 24.83
N THR A 555 -10.93 -16.67 24.71
CA THR A 555 -10.21 -16.62 23.43
C THR A 555 -11.02 -17.37 22.37
N LEU A 556 -11.43 -16.65 21.31
CA LEU A 556 -12.24 -17.20 20.25
C LEU A 556 -11.38 -18.15 19.39
N PRO A 557 -11.81 -19.41 19.18
CA PRO A 557 -11.14 -20.28 18.22
C PRO A 557 -11.35 -19.71 16.82
N ASP A 558 -10.27 -19.62 16.03
CA ASP A 558 -10.30 -19.22 14.63
C ASP A 558 -11.43 -19.91 13.86
N ALA A 559 -11.65 -21.20 14.14
CA ALA A 559 -12.69 -22.03 13.53
C ALA A 559 -14.14 -21.53 13.71
N GLN A 560 -14.42 -20.73 14.74
CA GLN A 560 -15.75 -20.17 15.03
C GLN A 560 -15.97 -18.77 14.46
N ASP A 561 -14.91 -18.04 14.09
CA ASP A 561 -15.02 -16.66 13.64
C ASP A 561 -15.54 -16.56 12.18
N TRP A 562 -16.84 -16.75 12.05
CA TRP A 562 -17.60 -16.65 10.81
C TRP A 562 -18.49 -15.41 10.81
N SER A 563 -18.48 -14.69 9.70
CA SER A 563 -19.35 -13.52 9.51
C SER A 563 -19.88 -13.46 8.08
N VAL A 564 -21.07 -12.89 7.90
CA VAL A 564 -21.55 -12.50 6.57
C VAL A 564 -21.01 -11.12 6.26
N LYS A 565 -19.89 -11.07 5.55
CA LYS A 565 -19.18 -9.83 5.20
C LYS A 565 -18.53 -10.02 3.82
N GLY A 566 -17.98 -8.94 3.28
CA GLY A 566 -16.95 -9.06 2.23
C GLY A 566 -15.60 -9.43 2.79
N PHE A 567 -14.55 -9.13 2.01
CA PHE A 567 -13.17 -9.14 2.49
C PHE A 567 -12.93 -8.18 3.69
#